data_AF-A0A7G9WH56-F1
#
_entry.id   AF-A0A7G9WH56-F1
#
_cell.length_a   1.000
_cell.length_b   1.000
_cell.length_c   1.000
_cell.angle_alpha   90.00
_cell.angle_beta   90.00
_cell.angle_gamma   90.00
#
_symmetry.space_group_name_H-M   'P 1'
#
loop_
_entity.id
_entity.type
_entity.pdbx_description
1 polymer ?
#
loop_
_entity_poly.entity_id
_entity_poly.type
_entity_poly.pdbx_seq_one_letter_code
_entity_poly.pdbx_strand_id
1 'polypeptide(L)'
;MKTQKKVLFTVVGVLLACAVFFVGFFAGKAKAARVPDSSFGTGDTWFWSDTTQNMERWVGDTYTFAVTLHNNTAASSGHSTMPISPTYSVGNGKILENYEPQPSFSVNRRDSTTTFYYAFRCLSAGETGVYLQPNKGERMLLFKVKVSSTVGMGSVLGTDASKFSKIVISHMQYDKTITDQQQIAALLQKILTVQLRHIQEDPHMVGWEYGLKLYPADGSGAYQYSDGGSGGFHKEKGCTFNGPEGFYPLQSSSYGKWYATMKQYYENAPGVKRDRTANS
;
A
#
# COMPACT_ATOMS: atom_id res chain seq x y z
N MET A 1 48.78 48.84 0.04
CA MET A 1 49.50 47.74 0.73
C MET A 1 48.67 47.24 1.89
N LYS A 2 48.47 45.92 1.97
CA LYS A 2 47.92 45.14 3.11
C LYS A 2 46.43 45.36 3.46
N THR A 3 45.56 44.38 3.69
CA THR A 3 45.52 42.92 3.47
C THR A 3 44.03 42.52 3.60
N GLN A 4 43.64 41.45 2.92
CA GLN A 4 42.37 40.75 3.05
C GLN A 4 41.86 40.56 4.49
N LYS A 5 40.53 40.62 4.66
CA LYS A 5 39.67 39.61 5.32
C LYS A 5 38.31 40.22 5.67
N LYS A 6 37.28 39.93 4.87
CA LYS A 6 35.87 39.97 5.29
C LYS A 6 35.00 39.19 4.30
N VAL A 7 35.32 37.92 4.16
CA VAL A 7 34.39 36.87 3.77
C VAL A 7 34.70 35.75 4.73
N LEU A 8 33.79 35.44 5.67
CA LEU A 8 33.58 34.14 6.34
C LEU A 8 32.91 34.32 7.70
N PHE A 9 31.67 34.84 7.78
CA PHE A 9 30.86 34.71 9.00
C PHE A 9 29.36 34.69 8.71
N THR A 10 28.91 33.87 7.75
CA THR A 10 27.48 33.50 7.64
C THR A 10 27.24 32.16 6.93
N VAL A 11 28.15 31.18 7.06
CA VAL A 11 27.98 29.83 6.45
C VAL A 11 28.13 28.68 7.46
N VAL A 12 28.37 28.96 8.75
CA VAL A 12 28.54 27.90 9.76
C VAL A 12 27.24 27.58 10.53
N GLY A 13 26.13 28.28 10.24
CA GLY A 13 24.85 28.07 10.94
C GLY A 13 23.81 27.19 10.21
N VAL A 14 24.02 26.82 8.94
CA VAL A 14 22.98 26.14 8.12
C VAL A 14 23.51 24.88 7.41
N LEU A 15 24.80 24.55 7.52
CA LEU A 15 25.43 23.40 6.88
C LEU A 15 25.62 22.17 7.78
N LEU A 16 24.87 22.08 8.90
CA LEU A 16 24.85 20.90 9.78
C LEU A 16 23.46 20.25 9.92
N ALA A 17 22.54 20.49 8.98
CA ALA A 17 21.22 19.86 8.93
C ALA A 17 20.97 18.99 7.69
N CYS A 18 21.91 18.91 6.74
CA CYS A 18 21.72 18.18 5.47
C CYS A 18 22.66 16.99 5.25
N ALA A 19 23.41 16.54 6.27
CA ALA A 19 24.33 15.40 6.16
C ALA A 19 23.91 14.16 6.98
N VAL A 20 22.61 13.98 7.25
CA VAL A 20 22.09 12.77 7.95
C VAL A 20 21.20 11.89 7.07
N PHE A 21 20.96 12.24 5.80
CA PHE A 21 19.96 11.51 4.97
C PHE A 21 20.50 10.64 3.83
N PHE A 22 21.82 10.47 3.63
CA PHE A 22 22.32 9.76 2.44
C PHE A 22 23.51 8.81 2.62
N VAL A 23 23.66 8.16 3.79
CA VAL A 23 24.50 6.96 3.90
C VAL A 23 23.79 5.91 4.72
N GLY A 24 23.14 4.96 4.04
CA GLY A 24 22.44 3.86 4.70
C GLY A 24 21.55 3.00 3.79
N PHE A 25 21.70 3.07 2.47
CA PHE A 25 21.21 2.04 1.57
C PHE A 25 22.37 1.06 1.33
N PHE A 26 22.11 -0.23 1.56
CA PHE A 26 23.04 -1.38 1.51
C PHE A 26 23.87 -1.65 2.79
N ALA A 27 23.19 -1.97 3.88
CA ALA A 27 23.66 -3.01 4.80
C ALA A 27 22.46 -3.61 5.55
N GLY A 28 22.14 -4.87 5.24
CA GLY A 28 21.12 -5.63 5.93
C GLY A 28 21.43 -5.72 7.43
N LYS A 29 20.45 -5.30 8.23
CA LYS A 29 20.02 -5.87 9.51
C LYS A 29 18.87 -5.00 9.99
N ALA A 30 17.64 -5.44 9.68
CA ALA A 30 16.46 -4.90 10.33
C ALA A 30 16.69 -5.00 11.84
N LYS A 31 16.84 -3.84 12.50
CA LYS A 31 16.70 -3.79 13.95
C LYS A 31 15.28 -4.22 14.24
N ALA A 32 15.12 -5.38 14.86
CA ALA A 32 13.86 -5.81 15.43
C ALA A 32 13.34 -4.66 16.30
N ALA A 33 12.25 -4.03 15.87
CA ALA A 33 11.46 -3.21 16.75
C ALA A 33 10.95 -4.15 17.84
N ARG A 34 11.36 -3.93 19.09
CA ARG A 34 10.75 -4.60 20.23
C ARG A 34 9.32 -4.06 20.32
N VAL A 35 8.39 -4.83 19.77
CA VAL A 35 6.95 -4.64 19.94
C VAL A 35 6.66 -4.77 21.45
N PRO A 36 5.75 -3.97 22.03
CA PRO A 36 5.43 -4.06 23.45
C PRO A 36 4.97 -5.49 23.77
N ASP A 37 5.59 -6.12 24.77
CA ASP A 37 5.22 -7.44 25.27
C ASP A 37 3.79 -7.38 25.84
N SER A 38 2.79 -7.68 25.01
CA SER A 38 1.44 -7.99 25.46
C SER A 38 1.33 -9.52 25.60
N SER A 39 1.90 -10.04 26.68
CA SER A 39 1.72 -11.44 27.06
C SER A 39 0.24 -11.69 27.41
N PHE A 40 -0.46 -12.49 26.62
CA PHE A 40 -1.78 -13.00 26.94
C PHE A 40 -1.67 -14.50 27.26
N GLY A 41 -2.22 -14.95 28.39
CA GLY A 41 -2.23 -16.38 28.75
C GLY A 41 -2.72 -16.65 30.17
N THR A 42 -3.35 -17.81 30.35
CA THR A 42 -3.69 -18.41 31.64
C THR A 42 -2.88 -19.72 31.79
N GLY A 43 -1.95 -19.78 32.75
CA GLY A 43 -1.04 -20.92 32.98
C GLY A 43 0.36 -20.78 32.35
N ASP A 44 1.18 -21.84 32.43
CA ASP A 44 2.61 -21.92 32.00
C ASP A 44 2.87 -21.72 30.49
N THR A 45 1.83 -21.44 29.71
CA THR A 45 1.90 -21.16 28.27
C THR A 45 1.56 -19.70 28.02
N TRP A 46 2.53 -18.95 27.51
CA TRP A 46 2.35 -17.56 27.09
C TRP A 46 2.69 -17.42 25.61
N PHE A 47 2.07 -16.44 24.97
CA PHE A 47 2.30 -16.10 23.58
C PHE A 47 2.45 -14.60 23.40
N TRP A 48 3.08 -14.21 22.30
CA TRP A 48 3.11 -12.83 21.83
C TRP A 48 2.87 -12.80 20.32
N SER A 49 2.40 -11.66 19.84
CA SER A 49 2.19 -11.40 18.41
C SER A 49 3.02 -10.18 18.02
N ASP A 50 3.54 -10.16 16.80
CA ASP A 50 4.17 -8.95 16.24
C ASP A 50 3.17 -7.80 16.03
N THR A 51 1.87 -8.11 16.10
CA THR A 51 0.79 -7.12 16.17
C THR A 51 -0.32 -7.53 17.13
N THR A 52 -0.74 -6.58 17.94
CA THR A 52 -1.99 -6.61 18.72
C THR A 52 -2.80 -5.32 18.54
N GLN A 53 -2.40 -4.49 17.57
CA GLN A 53 -3.01 -3.19 17.34
C GLN A 53 -4.12 -3.33 16.30
N ASN A 54 -5.24 -2.65 16.56
CA ASN A 54 -6.29 -2.52 15.55
C ASN A 54 -5.73 -1.81 14.32
N MET A 55 -6.11 -2.27 13.13
CA MET A 55 -5.56 -1.76 11.87
C MET A 55 -6.63 -1.43 10.84
N GLU A 56 -6.30 -0.51 9.94
CA GLU A 56 -7.09 -0.23 8.73
C GLU A 56 -6.44 -0.90 7.52
N ARG A 57 -7.26 -1.52 6.67
CA ARG A 57 -6.86 -2.22 5.43
C ARG A 57 -7.83 -1.93 4.31
N TRP A 58 -7.47 -2.32 3.10
CA TRP A 58 -8.35 -2.20 1.94
C TRP A 58 -8.87 -3.57 1.50
N VAL A 59 -10.05 -3.58 0.86
CA VAL A 59 -10.52 -4.77 0.13
C VAL A 59 -9.39 -5.26 -0.79
N GLY A 60 -9.23 -6.57 -1.00
CA GLY A 60 -8.17 -7.14 -1.84
C GLY A 60 -6.78 -7.23 -1.18
N ASP A 61 -6.53 -6.50 -0.10
CA ASP A 61 -5.27 -6.63 0.63
C ASP A 61 -5.07 -8.04 1.18
N THR A 62 -3.81 -8.46 1.23
CA THR A 62 -3.38 -9.60 2.05
C THR A 62 -2.50 -9.08 3.18
N TYR A 63 -2.65 -9.64 4.37
CA TYR A 63 -1.79 -9.35 5.51
C TYR A 63 -1.23 -10.61 6.11
N THR A 64 0.04 -10.57 6.49
CA THR A 64 0.72 -11.62 7.24
C THR A 64 1.15 -11.06 8.59
N PHE A 65 1.02 -11.85 9.64
CA PHE A 65 1.48 -11.53 11.00
C PHE A 65 2.03 -12.78 11.68
N ALA A 66 2.86 -12.57 12.70
CA ALA A 66 3.56 -13.61 13.42
C ALA A 66 3.04 -13.77 14.85
N VAL A 67 2.75 -15.01 15.23
CA VAL A 67 2.42 -15.39 16.62
C VAL A 67 3.49 -16.33 17.12
N THR A 68 4.14 -15.98 18.22
CA THR A 68 5.14 -16.82 18.85
C THR A 68 4.64 -17.37 20.16
N LEU A 69 4.76 -18.69 20.32
CA LEU A 69 4.39 -19.44 21.51
C LEU A 69 5.64 -19.89 22.24
N HIS A 70 5.66 -19.71 23.56
CA HIS A 70 6.66 -20.31 24.44
C HIS A 70 6.19 -21.67 24.98
N ASN A 71 7.11 -22.60 25.20
CA ASN A 71 6.85 -23.96 25.69
C ASN A 71 5.88 -24.78 24.83
N ASN A 72 5.78 -24.48 23.52
CA ASN A 72 5.03 -25.34 22.60
C ASN A 72 5.78 -26.67 22.44
N THR A 73 5.17 -27.76 22.89
CA THR A 73 5.75 -29.09 23.12
C THR A 73 6.28 -29.76 21.85
N ALA A 74 7.45 -29.31 21.39
CA ALA A 74 8.33 -30.00 20.44
C ALA A 74 9.80 -29.99 20.91
N ALA A 75 10.16 -29.13 21.89
CA ALA A 75 11.55 -28.89 22.27
C ALA A 75 12.06 -29.73 23.45
N SER A 76 11.19 -30.33 24.27
CA SER A 76 11.58 -30.88 25.59
C SER A 76 11.67 -32.41 25.70
N SER A 77 11.23 -33.19 24.70
CA SER A 77 11.06 -34.65 24.86
C SER A 77 11.89 -35.55 23.92
N GLY A 78 12.79 -35.00 23.10
CA GLY A 78 13.65 -35.79 22.21
C GLY A 78 12.92 -36.60 21.13
N HIS A 79 11.59 -36.49 21.05
CA HIS A 79 10.74 -37.07 20.02
C HIS A 79 10.29 -35.96 19.07
N SER A 80 10.38 -36.21 17.76
CA SER A 80 9.95 -35.30 16.71
C SER A 80 8.42 -35.18 16.68
N THR A 81 7.84 -34.48 17.65
CA THR A 81 6.43 -34.08 17.60
C THR A 81 6.34 -32.71 16.94
N MET A 82 5.53 -32.60 15.89
CA MET A 82 5.22 -31.31 15.26
C MET A 82 4.68 -30.35 16.33
N PRO A 83 5.11 -29.07 16.34
CA PRO A 83 4.58 -28.10 17.30
C PRO A 83 3.07 -27.93 17.09
N ILE A 84 2.33 -27.80 18.18
CA ILE A 84 0.87 -27.69 18.10
C ILE A 84 0.53 -26.26 17.69
N SER A 85 0.10 -26.07 16.44
CA SER A 85 -0.35 -24.75 15.97
C SER A 85 -1.57 -24.31 16.78
N PRO A 86 -1.61 -23.05 17.26
CA PRO A 86 -2.84 -22.48 17.77
C PRO A 86 -3.87 -22.40 16.64
N THR A 87 -5.14 -22.51 16.99
CA THR A 87 -6.22 -22.38 16.01
C THR A 87 -6.39 -20.90 15.69
N TYR A 88 -6.27 -20.57 14.41
CA TYR A 88 -6.42 -19.23 13.85
C TYR A 88 -7.77 -19.10 13.13
N SER A 89 -8.46 -17.99 13.36
CA SER A 89 -9.70 -17.68 12.65
C SER A 89 -9.92 -16.19 12.51
N VAL A 90 -10.60 -15.81 11.43
CA VAL A 90 -11.05 -14.43 11.20
C VAL A 90 -12.57 -14.36 11.24
N GLY A 91 -13.10 -13.45 12.08
CA GLY A 91 -14.51 -13.05 12.08
C GLY A 91 -15.52 -14.16 11.79
N ASN A 92 -16.41 -13.87 10.84
CA ASN A 92 -17.41 -14.77 10.25
C ASN A 92 -17.09 -15.16 8.80
N GLY A 93 -15.86 -14.92 8.32
CA GLY A 93 -15.46 -15.21 6.93
C GLY A 93 -15.97 -14.24 5.84
N LYS A 94 -16.80 -13.24 6.17
CA LYS A 94 -17.36 -12.31 5.16
C LYS A 94 -16.47 -11.11 4.84
N ILE A 95 -15.79 -10.59 5.86
CA ILE A 95 -14.94 -9.38 5.77
C ILE A 95 -13.50 -9.76 5.51
N LEU A 96 -13.03 -10.81 6.18
CA LEU A 96 -11.71 -11.41 6.03
C LEU A 96 -11.87 -12.89 5.73
N GLU A 97 -10.91 -13.46 5.02
CA GLU A 97 -10.76 -14.89 4.79
C GLU A 97 -9.35 -15.33 5.21
N ASN A 98 -9.24 -16.55 5.76
CA ASN A 98 -7.94 -17.14 6.06
C ASN A 98 -7.16 -17.35 4.75
N TYR A 99 -6.02 -16.69 4.62
CA TYR A 99 -5.13 -16.84 3.48
C TYR A 99 -4.03 -17.84 3.88
N GLU A 100 -4.01 -19.00 3.21
CA GLU A 100 -3.23 -20.19 3.58
C GLU A 100 -3.73 -20.86 4.88
N PRO A 101 -4.47 -21.98 4.79
CA PRO A 101 -5.05 -22.64 5.96
C PRO A 101 -4.00 -23.31 6.86
N GLN A 102 -2.76 -23.48 6.39
CA GLN A 102 -1.65 -24.02 7.17
C GLN A 102 -0.58 -22.93 7.37
N PRO A 103 -0.35 -22.47 8.60
CA PRO A 103 0.68 -21.48 8.86
C PRO A 103 2.07 -22.09 8.62
N SER A 104 2.95 -21.33 7.98
CA SER A 104 4.38 -21.62 8.05
C SER A 104 4.88 -21.37 9.47
N PHE A 105 5.94 -22.06 9.91
CA PHE A 105 6.47 -21.89 11.26
C PHE A 105 7.99 -22.02 11.33
N SER A 106 8.57 -21.44 12.38
CA SER A 106 9.98 -21.58 12.75
C SER A 106 10.11 -21.95 14.23
N VAL A 107 11.08 -22.78 14.57
CA VAL A 107 11.32 -23.25 15.94
C VAL A 107 12.66 -22.74 16.44
N ASN A 108 12.66 -22.06 17.58
CA ASN A 108 13.86 -21.70 18.32
C ASN A 108 13.98 -22.61 19.55
N ARG A 109 14.93 -23.56 19.49
CA ARG A 109 15.18 -24.53 20.56
C ARG A 109 15.89 -23.92 21.77
N ARG A 110 16.59 -22.80 21.61
CA ARG A 110 17.33 -22.16 22.72
C ARG A 110 16.37 -21.57 23.74
N ASP A 111 15.32 -20.94 23.24
CA ASP A 111 14.34 -20.21 24.06
C ASP A 111 13.00 -20.95 24.11
N SER A 112 12.97 -22.23 23.69
CA SER A 112 11.78 -23.09 23.68
C SER A 112 10.55 -22.45 23.01
N THR A 113 10.75 -21.74 21.90
CA THR A 113 9.69 -20.99 21.22
C THR A 113 9.42 -21.49 19.81
N THR A 114 8.18 -21.33 19.36
CA THR A 114 7.76 -21.58 17.98
C THR A 114 6.98 -20.39 17.47
N THR A 115 7.43 -19.82 16.34
CA THR A 115 6.75 -18.71 15.65
C THR A 115 5.95 -19.25 14.48
N PHE A 116 4.66 -18.96 14.44
CA PHE A 116 3.73 -19.27 13.35
C PHE A 116 3.42 -17.99 12.57
N TYR A 117 3.40 -18.08 11.26
CA TYR A 117 3.00 -16.99 10.37
C TYR A 117 1.62 -17.26 9.82
N TYR A 118 0.67 -16.39 10.16
CA TYR A 118 -0.71 -16.44 9.69
C TYR A 118 -0.95 -15.35 8.67
N ALA A 119 -1.88 -15.59 7.75
CA ALA A 119 -2.32 -14.56 6.84
C ALA A 119 -3.84 -14.53 6.65
N PHE A 120 -4.35 -13.35 6.31
CA PHE A 120 -5.72 -13.18 5.83
C PHE A 120 -5.76 -12.33 4.57
N ARG A 121 -6.83 -12.52 3.81
CA ARG A 121 -7.24 -11.66 2.71
C ARG A 121 -8.45 -10.83 3.11
N CYS A 122 -8.47 -9.56 2.73
CA CYS A 122 -9.60 -8.66 2.91
C CYS A 122 -10.61 -8.83 1.76
N LEU A 123 -11.83 -9.27 2.06
CA LEU A 123 -12.85 -9.59 1.05
C LEU A 123 -13.84 -8.45 0.83
N SER A 124 -14.31 -7.82 1.91
CA SER A 124 -15.35 -6.79 1.82
C SER A 124 -15.17 -5.72 2.90
N ALA A 125 -15.78 -4.56 2.69
CA ALA A 125 -15.72 -3.48 3.65
C ALA A 125 -16.49 -3.81 4.94
N GLY A 126 -15.96 -3.39 6.07
CA GLY A 126 -16.54 -3.64 7.39
C GLY A 126 -15.47 -3.72 8.47
N GLU A 127 -15.89 -4.00 9.70
CA GLU A 127 -14.97 -4.23 10.82
C GLU A 127 -15.11 -5.67 11.32
N THR A 128 -14.00 -6.36 11.52
CA THR A 128 -14.01 -7.70 12.13
C THR A 128 -12.77 -7.96 12.98
N GLY A 129 -12.76 -9.09 13.68
CA GLY A 129 -11.67 -9.50 14.56
C GLY A 129 -10.79 -10.59 13.95
N VAL A 130 -9.52 -10.56 14.30
CA VAL A 130 -8.59 -11.68 14.17
C VAL A 130 -8.49 -12.38 15.52
N TYR A 131 -8.68 -13.69 15.53
CA TYR A 131 -8.77 -14.46 16.75
C TYR A 131 -7.75 -15.59 16.78
N LEU A 132 -7.24 -15.85 17.98
CA LEU A 132 -6.33 -16.94 18.28
C LEU A 132 -6.93 -17.79 19.40
N GLN A 133 -6.85 -19.11 19.25
CA GLN A 133 -7.16 -20.04 20.32
C GLN A 133 -5.93 -20.92 20.58
N PRO A 134 -5.17 -20.64 21.66
CA PRO A 134 -4.12 -21.53 22.13
C PRO A 134 -4.69 -22.92 22.47
N ASN A 135 -3.87 -23.97 22.37
CA ASN A 135 -4.31 -25.35 22.57
C ASN A 135 -5.06 -25.53 23.90
N LYS A 136 -6.30 -26.04 23.85
CA LYS A 136 -7.23 -26.20 24.99
C LYS A 136 -7.68 -24.90 25.71
N GLY A 137 -7.30 -23.72 25.20
CA GLY A 137 -7.69 -22.42 25.75
C GLY A 137 -8.97 -21.84 25.13
N GLU A 138 -9.43 -20.73 25.68
CA GLU A 138 -10.54 -19.96 25.10
C GLU A 138 -10.08 -19.19 23.84
N ARG A 139 -11.03 -18.94 22.93
CA ARG A 139 -10.78 -18.11 21.74
C ARG A 139 -10.65 -16.65 22.19
N MET A 140 -9.50 -16.04 21.90
CA MET A 140 -9.20 -14.66 22.24
C MET A 140 -9.18 -13.77 20.99
N LEU A 141 -9.72 -12.56 21.11
CA LEU A 141 -9.55 -11.51 20.12
C LEU A 141 -8.12 -10.96 20.22
N LEU A 142 -7.35 -11.06 19.14
CA LEU A 142 -5.99 -10.56 19.09
C LEU A 142 -5.94 -9.08 18.69
N PHE A 143 -6.66 -8.72 17.64
CA PHE A 143 -6.87 -7.34 17.19
C PHE A 143 -8.07 -7.25 16.25
N LYS A 144 -8.56 -6.04 16.01
CA LYS A 144 -9.58 -5.75 15.00
C LYS A 144 -8.99 -5.21 13.71
N VAL A 145 -9.67 -5.48 12.61
CA VAL A 145 -9.36 -4.96 11.28
C VAL A 145 -10.58 -4.23 10.75
N LYS A 146 -10.40 -2.95 10.42
CA LYS A 146 -11.36 -2.17 9.66
C LYS A 146 -10.95 -2.20 8.19
N VAL A 147 -11.77 -2.82 7.35
CA VAL A 147 -11.57 -2.90 5.91
C VAL A 147 -12.38 -1.80 5.24
N SER A 148 -11.68 -0.92 4.53
CA SER A 148 -12.23 0.13 3.69
C SER A 148 -12.29 -0.35 2.23
N SER A 149 -13.40 -0.12 1.53
CA SER A 149 -13.46 -0.35 0.07
C SER A 149 -13.12 0.91 -0.71
N THR A 150 -12.81 2.01 -0.04
CA THR A 150 -12.64 3.34 -0.65
C THR A 150 -11.22 3.82 -0.46
N VAL A 151 -10.64 4.37 -1.53
CA VAL A 151 -9.29 4.95 -1.54
C VAL A 151 -9.32 6.29 -2.28
N GLY A 152 -8.56 7.28 -1.80
CA GLY A 152 -8.40 8.54 -2.50
C GLY A 152 -7.37 8.43 -3.61
N MET A 153 -7.63 8.98 -4.78
CA MET A 153 -6.68 9.04 -5.91
C MET A 153 -5.33 9.64 -5.48
N GLY A 154 -5.34 10.63 -4.59
CA GLY A 154 -4.12 11.23 -4.03
C GLY A 154 -3.25 10.27 -3.21
N SER A 155 -3.85 9.26 -2.55
CA SER A 155 -3.08 8.24 -1.83
C SER A 155 -2.41 7.23 -2.77
N VAL A 156 -2.88 7.12 -4.01
CA VAL A 156 -2.30 6.25 -5.05
C VAL A 156 -1.24 6.99 -5.86
N LEU A 157 -1.56 8.19 -6.36
CA LEU A 157 -0.68 8.94 -7.27
C LEU A 157 0.30 9.85 -6.52
N GLY A 158 -0.06 10.30 -5.33
CA GLY A 158 0.62 11.41 -4.64
C GLY A 158 0.36 12.76 -5.31
N THR A 159 1.04 13.79 -4.79
CA THR A 159 0.98 15.18 -5.31
C THR A 159 2.32 15.68 -5.85
N ASP A 160 3.36 14.86 -5.76
CA ASP A 160 4.71 15.19 -6.20
C ASP A 160 4.83 15.06 -7.72
N ALA A 161 4.72 16.20 -8.41
CA ALA A 161 4.82 16.29 -9.86
C ALA A 161 6.19 15.83 -10.40
N SER A 162 7.26 15.94 -9.61
CA SER A 162 8.62 15.60 -10.05
C SER A 162 8.79 14.12 -10.37
N LYS A 163 7.87 13.27 -9.89
CA LYS A 163 7.81 11.84 -10.22
C LYS A 163 7.40 11.58 -11.66
N PHE A 164 6.87 12.58 -12.38
CA PHE A 164 6.31 12.41 -13.71
C PHE A 164 6.98 13.34 -14.72
N SER A 165 7.50 12.77 -15.80
CA SER A 165 8.05 13.54 -16.92
C SER A 165 6.94 14.21 -17.75
N LYS A 166 5.78 13.54 -17.85
CA LYS A 166 4.57 14.06 -18.51
C LYS A 166 3.34 13.30 -18.02
N ILE A 167 2.18 13.93 -18.21
CA ILE A 167 0.87 13.29 -18.06
C ILE A 167 0.15 13.38 -19.41
N VAL A 168 -0.53 12.31 -19.80
CA VAL A 168 -1.42 12.28 -20.96
C VAL A 168 -2.85 12.08 -20.50
N ILE A 169 -3.73 12.98 -20.91
CA ILE A 169 -5.17 12.83 -20.74
C ILE A 169 -5.74 12.31 -22.06
N SER A 170 -6.29 11.11 -22.03
CA SER A 170 -6.92 10.45 -23.18
C SER A 170 -8.43 10.70 -23.17
N HIS A 171 -8.99 11.11 -24.31
CA HIS A 171 -10.43 11.28 -24.50
C HIS A 171 -10.82 10.85 -25.92
N MET A 172 -11.75 9.89 -26.03
CA MET A 172 -12.13 9.25 -27.29
C MET A 172 -10.91 8.71 -28.06
N GLN A 173 -10.60 9.24 -29.25
CA GLN A 173 -9.43 8.89 -30.07
C GLN A 173 -8.25 9.86 -29.91
N TYR A 174 -8.35 10.86 -29.03
CA TYR A 174 -7.34 11.90 -28.89
C TYR A 174 -6.62 11.81 -27.55
N ASP A 175 -5.39 12.29 -27.56
CA ASP A 175 -4.54 12.43 -26.38
C ASP A 175 -4.07 13.87 -26.23
N LYS A 176 -4.18 14.42 -25.02
CA LYS A 176 -3.60 15.70 -24.62
C LYS A 176 -2.39 15.45 -23.73
N THR A 177 -1.20 15.84 -24.19
CA THR A 177 0.04 15.70 -23.41
C THR A 177 0.36 16.98 -22.65
N ILE A 178 0.49 16.88 -21.33
CA ILE A 178 0.91 17.94 -20.41
C ILE A 178 2.34 17.64 -19.93
N THR A 179 3.27 18.54 -20.22
CA THR A 179 4.68 18.44 -19.77
C THR A 179 5.06 19.52 -18.75
N ASP A 180 4.22 20.54 -18.59
CA ASP A 180 4.46 21.61 -17.63
C ASP A 180 4.28 21.10 -16.19
N GLN A 181 5.32 21.24 -15.38
CA GLN A 181 5.36 20.69 -14.02
C GLN A 181 4.38 21.39 -13.07
N GLN A 182 4.08 22.68 -13.26
CA GLN A 182 3.10 23.39 -12.45
C GLN A 182 1.68 22.90 -12.77
N GLN A 183 1.39 22.64 -14.05
CA GLN A 183 0.12 22.07 -14.49
C GLN A 183 -0.06 20.63 -14.00
N ILE A 184 1.00 19.82 -14.03
CA ILE A 184 0.99 18.46 -13.46
C ILE A 184 0.69 18.53 -11.96
N ALA A 185 1.40 19.37 -11.20
CA ALA A 185 1.17 19.52 -9.77
C ALA A 185 -0.27 19.97 -9.46
N ALA A 186 -0.78 20.95 -10.21
CA ALA A 186 -2.15 21.45 -10.05
C ALA A 186 -3.20 20.39 -10.39
N LEU A 187 -2.97 19.58 -11.43
CA LEU A 187 -3.84 18.46 -11.80
C LEU A 187 -3.91 17.42 -10.68
N LEU A 188 -2.75 16.94 -10.21
CA LEU A 188 -2.65 15.97 -9.11
C LEU A 188 -3.34 16.48 -7.84
N GLN A 189 -3.16 17.76 -7.52
CA GLN A 189 -3.81 18.38 -6.37
C GLN A 189 -5.34 18.43 -6.51
N LYS A 190 -5.87 18.73 -7.71
CA LYS A 190 -7.32 18.77 -7.95
C LYS A 190 -7.95 17.38 -7.85
N ILE A 191 -7.26 16.33 -8.30
CA ILE A 191 -7.78 14.97 -8.23
C ILE A 191 -7.51 14.26 -6.89
N LEU A 192 -6.72 14.85 -5.97
CA LEU A 192 -6.35 14.24 -4.69
C LEU A 192 -7.53 13.60 -3.94
N THR A 193 -8.66 14.30 -3.87
CA THR A 193 -9.85 13.86 -3.12
C THR A 193 -10.84 13.05 -3.96
N VAL A 194 -10.52 12.72 -5.21
CA VAL A 194 -11.35 11.82 -6.02
C VAL A 194 -11.32 10.46 -5.34
N GLN A 195 -12.48 9.96 -4.94
CA GLN A 195 -12.62 8.68 -4.27
C GLN A 195 -12.86 7.58 -5.29
N LEU A 196 -12.11 6.50 -5.11
CA LEU A 196 -12.17 5.27 -5.88
C LEU A 196 -12.67 4.17 -4.97
N ARG A 197 -13.33 3.17 -5.55
CA ARG A 197 -13.75 1.98 -4.83
C ARG A 197 -12.93 0.79 -5.31
N HIS A 198 -12.18 0.14 -4.43
CA HIS A 198 -11.52 -1.12 -4.78
C HIS A 198 -12.53 -2.27 -4.77
N ILE A 199 -12.53 -3.05 -5.85
CA ILE A 199 -13.35 -4.26 -6.01
C ILE A 199 -12.49 -5.40 -6.60
N GLN A 200 -12.88 -6.64 -6.33
CA GLN A 200 -12.14 -7.82 -6.78
C GLN A 200 -12.51 -8.27 -8.19
N GLU A 201 -13.76 -8.02 -8.59
CA GLU A 201 -14.32 -8.45 -9.87
C GLU A 201 -14.42 -7.28 -10.84
N ASP A 202 -14.31 -7.57 -12.14
CA ASP A 202 -14.49 -6.58 -13.18
C ASP A 202 -15.92 -6.00 -13.08
N PRO A 203 -16.07 -4.67 -12.91
CA PRO A 203 -17.39 -4.07 -12.76
C PRO A 203 -18.19 -4.01 -14.07
N HIS A 204 -17.59 -4.39 -15.21
CA HIS A 204 -18.21 -4.33 -16.54
C HIS A 204 -18.87 -2.98 -16.83
N MET A 205 -18.16 -1.88 -16.55
CA MET A 205 -18.70 -0.54 -16.70
C MET A 205 -18.70 -0.09 -18.15
N VAL A 206 -19.83 0.48 -18.57
CA VAL A 206 -19.89 1.30 -19.78
C VAL A 206 -19.24 2.64 -19.48
N GLY A 207 -18.36 3.11 -20.37
CA GLY A 207 -17.67 4.38 -20.24
C GLY A 207 -16.25 4.29 -20.79
N TRP A 208 -15.71 5.40 -21.27
CA TRP A 208 -14.34 5.61 -21.76
C TRP A 208 -14.15 7.14 -21.96
N GLU A 209 -14.68 7.93 -21.02
CA GLU A 209 -14.74 9.37 -21.25
C GLU A 209 -13.36 9.99 -21.06
N TYR A 210 -12.69 9.69 -19.94
CA TYR A 210 -11.32 10.13 -19.71
C TYR A 210 -10.42 9.04 -19.15
N GLY A 211 -9.25 8.91 -19.76
CA GLY A 211 -8.11 8.15 -19.24
C GLY A 211 -6.97 9.07 -18.85
N LEU A 212 -6.16 8.63 -17.90
CA LEU A 212 -4.97 9.32 -17.43
C LEU A 212 -3.77 8.38 -17.54
N LYS A 213 -2.77 8.74 -18.35
CA LYS A 213 -1.47 8.06 -18.37
C LYS A 213 -0.42 8.94 -17.72
N LEU A 214 0.24 8.42 -16.70
CA LEU A 214 1.33 9.07 -15.99
C LEU A 214 2.64 8.42 -16.41
N TYR A 215 3.56 9.21 -16.96
CA TYR A 215 4.88 8.71 -17.38
C TYR A 215 5.90 9.04 -16.31
N PRO A 216 6.45 8.02 -15.61
CA PRO A 216 7.44 8.26 -14.58
C PRO A 216 8.67 9.02 -15.11
N ALA A 217 9.29 9.82 -14.25
CA ALA A 217 10.47 10.62 -14.60
C ALA A 217 11.73 9.78 -14.85
N ASP A 218 11.75 8.52 -14.39
CA ASP A 218 12.84 7.57 -14.62
C ASP A 218 12.84 6.96 -16.04
N GLY A 219 11.85 7.30 -16.88
CA GLY A 219 11.73 6.81 -18.25
C GLY A 219 11.10 5.42 -18.39
N SER A 220 10.59 4.85 -17.30
CA SER A 220 9.85 3.58 -17.33
C SER A 220 8.50 3.68 -18.06
N GLY A 221 7.86 2.52 -18.28
CA GLY A 221 6.53 2.44 -18.89
C GLY A 221 5.46 3.27 -18.16
N ALA A 222 4.38 3.65 -18.84
CA ALA A 222 3.35 4.48 -18.23
C ALA A 222 2.51 3.72 -17.19
N TYR A 223 2.09 4.43 -16.16
CA TYR A 223 1.06 4.00 -15.23
C TYR A 223 -0.26 4.64 -15.65
N GLN A 224 -1.31 3.84 -15.81
CA GLN A 224 -2.57 4.30 -16.38
C GLN A 224 -3.72 4.18 -15.39
N TYR A 225 -4.66 5.11 -15.50
CA TYR A 225 -5.98 5.03 -14.90
C TYR A 225 -7.06 5.28 -15.97
N SER A 226 -8.10 4.45 -16.01
CA SER A 226 -9.24 4.62 -16.92
C SER A 226 -10.56 4.68 -16.13
N ASP A 227 -11.45 5.59 -16.50
CA ASP A 227 -12.74 5.79 -15.84
C ASP A 227 -13.88 4.88 -16.33
N GLY A 228 -13.58 3.94 -17.22
CA GLY A 228 -14.55 3.04 -17.83
C GLY A 228 -13.97 1.67 -18.21
N GLY A 229 -14.80 0.83 -18.84
CA GLY A 229 -14.50 -0.59 -19.00
C GLY A 229 -14.41 -1.27 -17.64
N SER A 230 -13.25 -1.84 -17.32
CA SER A 230 -13.02 -2.42 -16.00
C SER A 230 -12.68 -1.39 -14.91
N GLY A 231 -12.50 -0.11 -15.27
CA GLY A 231 -12.34 1.02 -14.36
C GLY A 231 -11.22 0.85 -13.32
N GLY A 232 -10.04 1.40 -13.52
CA GLY A 232 -8.96 1.22 -12.54
C GLY A 232 -7.56 1.47 -13.06
N PHE A 233 -6.59 0.87 -12.36
CA PHE A 233 -5.16 1.10 -12.58
C PHE A 233 -4.48 -0.04 -13.31
N HIS A 234 -3.56 0.32 -14.22
CA HIS A 234 -2.77 -0.64 -14.99
C HIS A 234 -1.35 -0.11 -15.24
N LYS A 235 -0.37 -1.02 -15.28
CA LYS A 235 1.02 -0.72 -15.65
C LYS A 235 1.31 -1.19 -17.08
N GLU A 236 1.78 -0.27 -17.92
CA GLU A 236 2.41 -0.67 -19.17
C GLU A 236 3.70 -1.46 -18.92
N LYS A 237 4.13 -2.24 -19.92
CA LYS A 237 5.34 -3.06 -19.84
C LYS A 237 6.54 -2.23 -19.38
N GLY A 238 7.19 -2.67 -18.30
CA GLY A 238 8.38 -2.04 -17.75
C GLY A 238 8.13 -0.80 -16.91
N CYS A 239 6.88 -0.48 -16.53
CA CYS A 239 6.57 0.57 -15.56
C CYS A 239 7.12 0.23 -14.16
N THR A 240 7.84 1.16 -13.54
CA THR A 240 8.40 1.03 -12.18
C THR A 240 7.59 1.78 -11.13
N PHE A 241 6.54 2.51 -11.53
CA PHE A 241 5.73 3.28 -10.60
C PHE A 241 5.09 2.37 -9.55
N ASN A 242 5.31 2.71 -8.27
CA ASN A 242 4.80 1.93 -7.14
C ASN A 242 3.35 2.31 -6.82
N GLY A 243 2.43 1.95 -7.73
CA GLY A 243 0.98 2.03 -7.54
C GLY A 243 0.31 0.65 -7.60
N PRO A 244 -0.93 0.51 -7.10
CA PRO A 244 -1.73 -0.70 -7.23
C PRO A 244 -2.09 -1.01 -8.70
N GLU A 245 -2.51 -2.24 -8.97
CA GLU A 245 -3.14 -2.61 -10.25
C GLU A 245 -4.47 -3.29 -9.97
N GLY A 246 -5.43 -3.16 -10.88
CA GLY A 246 -6.75 -3.78 -10.76
C GLY A 246 -7.89 -2.77 -10.78
N PHE A 247 -9.04 -3.18 -10.26
CA PHE A 247 -10.31 -2.48 -10.43
C PHE A 247 -10.56 -1.46 -9.32
N TYR A 248 -10.51 -0.19 -9.69
CA TYR A 248 -10.71 0.96 -8.81
C TYR A 248 -11.71 1.94 -9.43
N PRO A 249 -12.96 1.54 -9.71
CA PRO A 249 -13.95 2.44 -10.29
C PRO A 249 -14.17 3.69 -9.44
N LEU A 250 -14.47 4.81 -10.09
CA LEU A 250 -14.84 6.05 -9.43
C LEU A 250 -16.07 5.81 -8.54
N GLN A 251 -16.04 6.37 -7.33
CA GLN A 251 -17.27 6.52 -6.58
C GLN A 251 -18.21 7.49 -7.31
N SER A 252 -19.52 7.19 -7.29
CA SER A 252 -20.54 8.06 -7.91
C SER A 252 -20.47 9.49 -7.37
N SER A 253 -20.14 9.67 -6.09
CA SER A 253 -19.92 10.97 -5.44
C SER A 253 -18.75 11.77 -6.02
N SER A 254 -17.75 11.09 -6.60
CA SER A 254 -16.53 11.68 -7.12
C SER A 254 -16.51 11.82 -8.65
N TYR A 255 -17.44 11.15 -9.36
CA TYR A 255 -17.48 11.16 -10.82
C TYR A 255 -17.59 12.58 -11.41
N GLY A 256 -18.50 13.41 -10.88
CA GLY A 256 -18.67 14.78 -11.36
C GLY A 256 -17.39 15.62 -11.21
N LYS A 257 -16.67 15.46 -10.10
CA LYS A 257 -15.40 16.15 -9.85
C LYS A 257 -14.29 15.65 -10.78
N TRP A 258 -14.20 14.33 -10.98
CA TRP A 258 -13.28 13.72 -11.93
C TRP A 258 -13.50 14.26 -13.34
N TYR A 259 -14.73 14.15 -13.85
CA TYR A 259 -15.11 14.58 -15.19
C TYR A 259 -14.79 16.06 -15.43
N ALA A 260 -15.24 16.94 -14.52
CA ALA A 260 -15.00 18.38 -14.66
C ALA A 260 -13.51 18.73 -14.66
N THR A 261 -12.71 18.03 -13.84
CA THR A 261 -11.27 18.24 -13.77
C THR A 261 -10.57 17.75 -15.04
N MET A 262 -10.85 16.52 -15.49
CA MET A 262 -10.24 15.98 -16.71
C MET A 262 -10.59 16.84 -17.92
N LYS A 263 -11.87 17.22 -18.07
CA LYS A 263 -12.33 18.13 -19.14
C LYS A 263 -11.60 19.46 -19.11
N GLN A 264 -11.50 20.10 -17.94
CA GLN A 264 -10.82 21.39 -17.79
C GLN A 264 -9.37 21.31 -18.30
N TYR A 265 -8.61 20.28 -17.91
CA TYR A 265 -7.21 20.15 -18.29
C TYR A 265 -7.03 19.69 -19.73
N TYR A 266 -7.91 18.80 -20.21
CA TYR A 266 -7.90 18.35 -21.59
C TYR A 266 -8.12 19.53 -22.56
N GLU A 267 -9.08 20.40 -22.27
CA GLU A 267 -9.43 21.55 -23.10
C GLU A 267 -8.45 22.72 -22.95
N ASN A 268 -8.00 23.03 -21.72
CA ASN A 268 -7.36 24.31 -21.43
C ASN A 268 -5.88 24.22 -21.01
N ALA A 269 -5.37 23.06 -20.61
CA ALA A 269 -3.96 22.98 -20.20
C ALA A 269 -3.03 23.21 -21.42
N PRO A 270 -1.89 23.90 -21.24
CA PRO A 270 -0.81 23.91 -22.22
C PRO A 270 -0.41 22.48 -22.58
N GLY A 271 -0.28 22.19 -23.88
CA GLY A 271 0.05 20.84 -24.32
C GLY A 271 -0.36 20.54 -25.75
N VAL A 272 0.18 19.45 -26.30
CA VAL A 272 -0.08 19.01 -27.67
C VAL A 272 -1.24 18.01 -27.68
N LYS A 273 -2.25 18.27 -28.52
CA LYS A 273 -3.32 17.31 -28.82
C LYS A 273 -2.91 16.48 -30.04
N ARG A 274 -3.03 15.15 -29.97
CA ARG A 274 -2.74 14.23 -31.08
C ARG A 274 -3.85 13.22 -31.25
N ASP A 275 -4.09 12.80 -32.48
CA ASP A 275 -4.95 11.66 -32.79
C ASP A 275 -4.15 10.36 -32.54
N ARG A 276 -4.71 9.41 -31.78
CA ARG A 276 -4.08 8.11 -31.52
C ARG A 276 -4.05 7.24 -32.77
N THR A 277 -4.99 7.41 -33.68
CA THR A 277 -5.15 6.59 -34.90
C THR A 277 -4.25 7.04 -36.04
N ALA A 278 -3.66 8.24 -35.96
CA ALA A 278 -2.81 8.76 -37.02
C ALA A 278 -1.40 8.14 -37.07
N ASN A 279 -1.03 7.31 -36.08
CA ASN A 279 0.29 6.66 -35.99
C ASN A 279 0.20 5.13 -35.76
N SER A 280 -0.98 4.54 -35.93
CA SER A 280 -1.21 3.09 -35.84
C SER A 280 -1.33 2.46 -37.23
#